data_AF-A0A562MW03-F1
#
_entry.id   AF-A0A562MW03-F1
#
_cell.length_a   1.000
_cell.length_b   1.000
_cell.length_c   1.000
_cell.angle_alpha   90.00
_cell.angle_beta   90.00
_cell.angle_gamma   90.00
#
_symmetry.space_group_name_H-M   'P 1'
#
loop_
_entity.id
_entity.type
_entity.pdbx_description
1 polymer ?
#
loop_
_entity_poly.entity_id
_entity_poly.type
_entity_poly.pdbx_seq_one_letter_code
_entity_poly.pdbx_strand_id
1 'polypeptide(L)'
;MKFCGILFGEERRKYTDYTIKKSPYKKDIVKQVVDAYTAEGIDVFLYFSILEWNNSNYMGKAPSTPEEKAKFNKFLEYTRNQLLELLQNYSQIKGFWFDGTWDQSWIQSYDFTYKLEKELREKHPGLIIGSRFRNDEFGKRHFDSNGDMLGDYEQGWERKMPKEFEWLEGRDWDCVMTIPPNGWGYMKDWSGIYTKTSDDLIDMLMNCVSMNGNFVLNFGPDGNGRMHSGEDKLAKEIGDWIKVNGEAVYGVRHAGLAPSKLGYFTKKEDNLYLTVFNRPVNNIVRIAVPKNATTVPVTAALLQNGQTWF
;
A
#
# COMPACT_ATOMS: atom_id res chain seq x y z
N MET A 1 -9.88 -4.36 -5.27
CA MET A 1 -8.63 -5.09 -5.59
C MET A 1 -8.14 -5.72 -4.29
N LYS A 2 -7.84 -7.02 -4.25
CA LYS A 2 -7.17 -7.63 -3.08
C LYS A 2 -5.66 -7.48 -3.34
N PHE A 3 -4.93 -6.89 -2.40
CA PHE A 3 -3.53 -6.49 -2.56
C PHE A 3 -2.65 -7.22 -1.54
N CYS A 4 -1.48 -7.67 -1.98
CA CYS A 4 -0.38 -8.06 -1.10
C CYS A 4 0.89 -7.32 -1.54
N GLY A 5 1.52 -6.59 -0.61
CA GLY A 5 2.82 -5.97 -0.78
C GLY A 5 3.86 -6.83 -0.09
N ILE A 6 4.85 -7.33 -0.83
CA ILE A 6 5.83 -8.27 -0.27
C ILE A 6 7.21 -7.63 -0.23
N LEU A 7 7.80 -7.60 0.96
CA LEU A 7 9.17 -7.18 1.23
C LEU A 7 10.11 -8.33 0.86
N PHE A 8 10.95 -8.15 -0.17
CA PHE A 8 12.01 -9.11 -0.49
C PHE A 8 13.38 -8.46 -0.53
N GLY A 9 14.33 -9.14 0.12
CA GLY A 9 15.75 -9.02 -0.20
C GLY A 9 16.08 -9.80 -1.48
N GLU A 10 17.19 -9.41 -2.11
CA GLU A 10 17.61 -9.78 -3.46
C GLU A 10 17.63 -11.30 -3.69
N GLU A 11 17.00 -11.80 -4.76
CA GLU A 11 16.82 -13.26 -4.93
C GLU A 11 17.74 -13.92 -5.97
N ARG A 12 18.42 -13.16 -6.84
CA ARG A 12 19.28 -13.75 -7.88
C ARG A 12 20.65 -13.09 -8.09
N ARG A 13 21.59 -13.97 -8.45
CA ARG A 13 23.06 -13.83 -8.51
C ARG A 13 23.58 -12.72 -9.42
N LYS A 14 22.79 -12.20 -10.37
CA LYS A 14 23.39 -11.48 -11.51
C LYS A 14 24.12 -10.21 -11.09
N TYR A 15 23.69 -9.59 -9.99
CA TYR A 15 24.21 -8.30 -9.57
C TYR A 15 24.80 -8.31 -8.16
N THR A 16 24.45 -9.28 -7.31
CA THR A 16 24.82 -9.35 -5.88
C THR A 16 25.04 -10.78 -5.39
N ASP A 17 25.90 -10.92 -4.39
CA ASP A 17 26.10 -12.17 -3.65
C ASP A 17 25.19 -12.27 -2.41
N TYR A 18 24.58 -11.18 -1.94
CA TYR A 18 23.69 -11.21 -0.77
C TYR A 18 22.27 -11.58 -1.17
N THR A 19 22.09 -12.87 -1.48
CA THR A 19 20.80 -13.38 -1.98
C THR A 19 20.38 -14.67 -1.28
N ILE A 20 19.07 -14.97 -1.33
CA ILE A 20 18.52 -16.20 -0.77
C ILE A 20 19.18 -17.47 -1.34
N LYS A 21 19.74 -17.42 -2.55
CA LYS A 21 20.50 -18.53 -3.15
C LYS A 21 21.77 -18.89 -2.38
N LYS A 22 22.32 -17.99 -1.57
CA LYS A 22 23.45 -18.26 -0.66
C LYS A 22 23.01 -18.74 0.74
N SER A 23 21.72 -18.63 1.06
CA SER A 23 21.18 -19.23 2.29
C SER A 23 21.08 -20.76 2.17
N PRO A 24 20.92 -21.51 3.28
CA PRO A 24 20.60 -22.93 3.23
C PRO A 24 19.29 -23.25 2.48
N TYR A 25 18.33 -22.32 2.43
CA TYR A 25 17.01 -22.55 1.83
C TYR A 25 17.04 -22.57 0.30
N LYS A 26 17.82 -21.67 -0.32
CA LYS A 26 18.14 -21.58 -1.77
C LYS A 26 16.98 -21.36 -2.75
N LYS A 27 15.73 -21.54 -2.35
CA LYS A 27 14.54 -21.38 -3.20
C LYS A 27 14.20 -19.90 -3.39
N ASP A 28 13.61 -19.59 -4.54
CA ASP A 28 13.13 -18.27 -4.97
C ASP A 28 11.78 -18.01 -4.28
N ILE A 29 11.78 -17.27 -3.15
CA ILE A 29 10.56 -17.05 -2.35
C ILE A 29 9.66 -16.05 -3.08
N VAL A 30 10.21 -15.04 -3.77
CA VAL A 30 9.43 -14.11 -4.61
C VAL A 30 8.59 -14.92 -5.59
N LYS A 31 9.18 -15.86 -6.33
CA LYS A 31 8.42 -16.71 -7.25
C LYS A 31 7.33 -17.48 -6.55
N GLN A 32 7.65 -18.15 -5.44
CA GLN A 32 6.69 -18.97 -4.70
C GLN A 32 5.49 -18.17 -4.25
N VAL A 33 5.73 -16.94 -3.75
CA VAL A 33 4.68 -16.08 -3.24
C VAL A 33 3.88 -15.43 -4.38
N VAL A 34 4.54 -14.97 -5.46
CA VAL A 34 3.87 -14.45 -6.66
C VAL A 34 2.98 -15.52 -7.29
N ASP A 35 3.51 -16.74 -7.51
CA ASP A 35 2.75 -17.84 -8.10
C ASP A 35 1.57 -18.24 -7.20
N ALA A 36 1.75 -18.29 -5.88
CA ALA A 36 0.69 -18.66 -4.95
C ALA A 36 -0.45 -17.64 -4.89
N TYR A 37 -0.15 -16.34 -4.76
CA TYR A 37 -1.19 -15.31 -4.71
C TYR A 37 -1.93 -15.16 -6.05
N THR A 38 -1.20 -15.23 -7.16
CA THR A 38 -1.82 -15.10 -8.48
C THR A 38 -2.71 -16.30 -8.83
N ALA A 39 -2.36 -17.51 -8.37
CA ALA A 39 -3.23 -18.69 -8.49
C ALA A 39 -4.58 -18.52 -7.76
N GLU A 40 -4.60 -17.72 -6.69
CA GLU A 40 -5.82 -17.34 -5.94
C GLU A 40 -6.51 -16.08 -6.51
N GLY A 41 -6.04 -15.54 -7.63
CA GLY A 41 -6.57 -14.33 -8.25
C GLY A 41 -6.29 -13.06 -7.43
N ILE A 42 -5.23 -13.05 -6.62
CA ILE A 42 -4.78 -11.89 -5.85
C ILE A 42 -3.66 -11.19 -6.61
N ASP A 43 -3.82 -9.88 -6.80
CA ASP A 43 -2.82 -9.05 -7.44
C ASP A 43 -1.62 -8.83 -6.51
N VAL A 44 -0.41 -8.94 -7.08
CA VAL A 44 0.83 -8.84 -6.33
C VAL A 44 1.59 -7.58 -6.70
N PHE A 45 2.04 -6.85 -5.69
CA PHE A 45 2.98 -5.75 -5.82
C PHE A 45 4.26 -6.12 -5.09
N LEU A 46 5.41 -5.77 -5.68
CA LEU A 46 6.70 -5.96 -5.04
C LEU A 46 7.14 -4.67 -4.36
N TYR A 47 7.46 -4.73 -3.08
CA TYR A 47 8.17 -3.65 -2.43
C TYR A 47 9.64 -3.68 -2.89
N PHE A 48 10.24 -2.51 -3.11
CA PHE A 48 11.65 -2.39 -3.43
C PHE A 48 12.30 -1.22 -2.69
N SER A 49 13.32 -1.51 -1.87
CA SER A 49 14.13 -0.47 -1.24
C SER A 49 15.21 0.01 -2.19
N ILE A 50 15.22 1.30 -2.50
CA ILE A 50 16.30 1.96 -3.22
C ILE A 50 17.51 2.14 -2.30
N LEU A 51 17.30 2.37 -1.01
CA LEU A 51 18.39 2.37 -0.05
C LEU A 51 18.89 0.93 0.13
N GLU A 52 20.19 0.72 -0.02
CA GLU A 52 20.79 -0.61 0.06
C GLU A 52 22.10 -0.57 0.87
N TRP A 53 22.02 -1.02 2.13
CA TRP A 53 23.16 -0.99 3.06
C TRP A 53 24.26 -1.98 2.72
N ASN A 54 23.94 -3.06 2.00
CA ASN A 54 24.91 -4.09 1.66
C ASN A 54 25.67 -3.80 0.35
N ASN A 55 25.20 -2.84 -0.45
CA ASN A 55 25.91 -2.44 -1.67
C ASN A 55 26.92 -1.33 -1.37
N SER A 56 28.22 -1.66 -1.44
CA SER A 56 29.28 -0.68 -1.16
C SER A 56 29.26 0.54 -2.08
N ASN A 57 28.57 0.50 -3.23
CA ASN A 57 28.43 1.63 -4.13
C ASN A 57 27.32 2.61 -3.74
N TYR A 58 26.43 2.22 -2.83
CA TYR A 58 25.41 3.11 -2.27
C TYR A 58 26.06 4.22 -1.45
N MET A 59 25.42 5.39 -1.45
CA MET A 59 25.74 6.52 -0.58
C MET A 59 24.47 7.33 -0.35
N GLY A 60 24.26 7.84 0.86
CA GLY A 60 23.09 8.69 1.16
C GLY A 60 23.30 10.17 0.77
N LYS A 61 24.54 10.66 0.84
CA LYS A 61 24.90 12.02 0.41
C LYS A 61 25.03 12.10 -1.11
N ALA A 62 24.78 13.27 -1.66
CA ALA A 62 25.01 13.53 -3.07
C ALA A 62 26.49 13.33 -3.47
N PRO A 63 26.79 12.60 -4.56
CA PRO A 63 28.16 12.42 -5.03
C PRO A 63 28.73 13.73 -5.59
N SER A 64 29.87 14.14 -5.04
CA SER A 64 30.50 15.43 -5.31
C SER A 64 31.75 15.32 -6.16
N THR A 65 32.55 14.28 -5.96
CA THR A 65 33.78 14.04 -6.74
C THR A 65 33.51 13.14 -7.96
N PRO A 66 34.38 13.16 -8.99
CA PRO A 66 34.29 12.22 -10.10
C PRO A 66 34.24 10.75 -9.67
N GLU A 67 35.00 10.38 -8.63
CA GLU A 67 35.05 9.02 -8.09
C GLU A 67 33.73 8.64 -7.41
N GLU A 68 33.18 9.54 -6.59
CA GLU A 68 31.86 9.34 -5.96
C GLU A 68 30.77 9.19 -7.01
N LYS A 69 30.77 10.03 -8.06
CA LYS A 69 29.81 9.96 -9.17
C LYS A 69 29.93 8.65 -9.93
N ALA A 70 31.15 8.23 -10.27
CA ALA A 70 31.39 6.95 -10.93
C ALA A 70 30.93 5.76 -10.07
N LYS A 71 31.17 5.82 -8.76
CA LYS A 71 30.71 4.82 -7.80
C LYS A 71 29.19 4.75 -7.74
N PHE A 72 28.53 5.90 -7.59
CA PHE A 72 27.07 5.94 -7.52
C PHE A 72 26.40 5.58 -8.85
N ASN A 73 27.00 5.90 -10.00
CA ASN A 73 26.49 5.44 -11.31
C ASN A 73 26.46 3.91 -11.41
N LYS A 74 27.45 3.20 -10.84
CA LYS A 74 27.40 1.73 -10.74
C LYS A 74 26.24 1.26 -9.87
N PHE A 75 25.93 2.00 -8.80
CA PHE A 75 24.76 1.72 -7.97
C PHE A 75 23.45 1.96 -8.74
N LEU A 76 23.32 3.05 -9.50
CA LEU A 76 22.15 3.31 -10.33
C LEU A 76 21.94 2.21 -11.38
N GLU A 77 22.99 1.81 -12.09
CA GLU A 77 22.93 0.72 -13.07
C GLU A 77 22.54 -0.62 -12.41
N TYR A 78 23.12 -0.90 -11.24
CA TYR A 78 22.76 -2.05 -10.42
C TYR A 78 21.26 -2.08 -10.08
N THR A 79 20.71 -0.99 -9.56
CA THR A 79 19.29 -0.87 -9.19
C THR A 79 18.39 -1.05 -10.41
N ARG A 80 18.70 -0.37 -11.53
CA ARG A 80 17.95 -0.54 -12.80
C ARG A 80 17.93 -2.00 -13.22
N ASN A 81 19.08 -2.64 -13.19
CA ASN A 81 19.25 -4.02 -13.60
C ASN A 81 18.44 -5.01 -12.74
N GLN A 82 18.32 -4.77 -11.44
CA GLN A 82 17.48 -5.56 -10.55
C GLN A 82 15.99 -5.37 -10.84
N LEU A 83 15.53 -4.13 -11.01
CA LEU A 83 14.13 -3.85 -11.30
C LEU A 83 13.68 -4.49 -12.64
N LEU A 84 14.53 -4.43 -13.65
CA LEU A 84 14.30 -5.12 -14.93
C LEU A 84 14.30 -6.65 -14.77
N GLU A 85 15.16 -7.21 -13.93
CA GLU A 85 15.16 -8.64 -13.62
C GLU A 85 13.88 -9.07 -12.90
N LEU A 86 13.36 -8.26 -11.97
CA LEU A 86 12.08 -8.52 -11.30
C LEU A 86 10.92 -8.53 -12.30
N LEU A 87 10.83 -7.53 -13.18
CA LEU A 87 9.79 -7.49 -14.23
C LEU A 87 9.87 -8.67 -15.19
N GLN A 88 11.09 -9.09 -15.55
CA GLN A 88 11.31 -10.23 -16.43
C GLN A 88 10.92 -11.56 -15.77
N ASN A 89 11.31 -11.76 -14.50
CA ASN A 89 11.09 -13.02 -13.80
C ASN A 89 9.67 -13.18 -13.25
N TYR A 90 9.01 -12.06 -12.95
CA TYR A 90 7.71 -12.01 -12.28
C TYR A 90 6.74 -11.14 -13.08
N SER A 91 6.54 -11.47 -14.35
CA SER A 91 5.70 -10.70 -15.27
C SER A 91 4.21 -10.61 -14.90
N GLN A 92 3.80 -11.26 -13.80
CA GLN A 92 2.42 -11.26 -13.29
C GLN A 92 2.15 -10.13 -12.28
N ILE A 93 3.20 -9.51 -11.73
CA ILE A 93 3.04 -8.43 -10.76
C ILE A 93 2.30 -7.24 -11.39
N LYS A 94 1.60 -6.45 -10.58
CA LYS A 94 0.88 -5.26 -11.03
C LYS A 94 1.65 -3.97 -10.81
N GLY A 95 2.63 -3.96 -9.93
CA GLY A 95 3.31 -2.73 -9.57
C GLY A 95 4.49 -2.89 -8.62
N PHE A 96 5.18 -1.77 -8.44
CA PHE A 96 6.23 -1.61 -7.43
C PHE A 96 5.82 -0.59 -6.38
N TRP A 97 6.08 -0.92 -5.12
CA TRP A 97 6.00 0.00 -4.00
C TRP A 97 7.43 0.35 -3.55
N PHE A 98 7.90 1.54 -3.91
CA PHE A 98 9.31 1.91 -3.68
C PHE A 98 9.52 2.54 -2.31
N ASP A 99 10.70 2.34 -1.72
CA ASP A 99 11.09 2.96 -0.46
C ASP A 99 12.56 3.36 -0.45
N GLY A 100 13.03 4.06 0.59
CA GLY A 100 14.45 4.42 0.71
C GLY A 100 14.91 5.49 -0.29
N THR A 101 13.99 6.33 -0.79
CA THR A 101 14.25 7.34 -1.84
C THR A 101 14.47 8.76 -1.31
N TRP A 102 14.67 8.92 0.00
CA TRP A 102 14.79 10.23 0.66
C TRP A 102 16.22 10.77 0.70
N ASP A 103 17.22 9.95 0.36
CA ASP A 103 18.62 10.33 0.40
C ASP A 103 18.99 11.24 -0.78
N GLN A 104 19.90 12.18 -0.53
CA GLN A 104 20.27 13.25 -1.48
C GLN A 104 20.90 12.71 -2.77
N SER A 105 21.60 11.57 -2.71
CA SER A 105 22.15 10.90 -3.88
C SER A 105 21.07 10.49 -4.90
N TRP A 106 19.97 9.92 -4.40
CA TRP A 106 18.83 9.52 -5.21
C TRP A 106 18.08 10.74 -5.74
N ILE A 107 17.78 11.71 -4.86
CA ILE A 107 17.10 12.95 -5.22
C ILE A 107 17.85 13.70 -6.33
N GLN A 108 19.17 13.82 -6.25
CA GLN A 108 19.95 14.50 -7.30
C GLN A 108 20.05 13.72 -8.61
N SER A 109 19.60 12.46 -8.62
CA SER A 109 19.56 11.59 -9.81
C SER A 109 18.21 11.63 -10.52
N TYR A 110 17.48 12.75 -10.43
CA TYR A 110 16.11 12.91 -10.96
C TYR A 110 15.94 12.49 -12.43
N ASP A 111 16.92 12.83 -13.28
CA ASP A 111 16.90 12.49 -14.71
C ASP A 111 16.99 10.98 -14.93
N PHE A 112 17.82 10.29 -14.12
CA PHE A 112 17.89 8.84 -14.11
C PHE A 112 16.57 8.22 -13.64
N THR A 113 15.99 8.70 -12.53
CA THR A 113 14.75 8.11 -11.99
C THR A 113 13.56 8.30 -12.95
N TYR A 114 13.51 9.42 -13.67
CA TYR A 114 12.52 9.68 -14.73
C TYR A 114 12.66 8.72 -15.90
N LYS A 115 13.89 8.55 -16.43
CA LYS A 115 14.17 7.63 -17.53
C LYS A 115 13.92 6.18 -17.14
N LEU A 116 14.29 5.82 -15.92
CA LEU A 116 14.06 4.48 -15.38
C LEU A 116 12.57 4.20 -15.23
N GLU A 117 11.76 5.12 -14.70
CA GLU A 117 10.30 4.94 -14.63
C GLU A 117 9.70 4.63 -16.01
N LYS A 118 10.07 5.43 -17.02
CA LYS A 118 9.61 5.22 -18.40
C LYS A 118 10.00 3.85 -18.93
N GLU A 119 11.25 3.46 -18.74
CA GLU A 119 11.72 2.15 -19.18
C GLU A 119 10.98 1.00 -18.50
N LEU A 120 10.73 1.09 -17.19
CA LEU A 120 9.97 0.06 -16.46
C LEU A 120 8.55 -0.10 -17.03
N ARG A 121 7.88 1.01 -17.36
CA ARG A 121 6.53 1.02 -17.95
C ARG A 121 6.52 0.53 -19.40
N GLU A 122 7.57 0.82 -20.18
CA GLU A 122 7.74 0.26 -21.52
C GLU A 122 7.92 -1.26 -21.48
N LYS A 123 8.65 -1.77 -20.47
CA LYS A 123 8.88 -3.22 -20.28
C LYS A 123 7.68 -3.95 -19.70
N HIS A 124 6.84 -3.24 -18.95
CA HIS A 124 5.62 -3.80 -18.35
C HIS A 124 4.45 -2.81 -18.50
N PRO A 125 3.74 -2.82 -19.64
CA PRO A 125 2.60 -1.95 -19.85
C PRO A 125 1.52 -2.15 -18.77
N GLY A 126 1.07 -1.06 -18.17
CA GLY A 126 0.10 -1.08 -17.06
C GLY A 126 0.74 -1.23 -15.67
N LEU A 127 2.08 -1.19 -15.56
CA LEU A 127 2.79 -1.19 -14.27
C LEU A 127 2.40 0.02 -13.43
N ILE A 128 1.98 -0.23 -12.19
CA ILE A 128 1.61 0.79 -11.20
C ILE A 128 2.82 1.10 -10.30
N ILE A 129 3.15 2.38 -10.15
CA ILE A 129 4.28 2.88 -9.35
C ILE A 129 3.78 4.01 -8.44
N GLY A 130 4.00 3.84 -7.13
CA GLY A 130 3.65 4.85 -6.13
C GLY A 130 4.55 6.09 -6.16
N SER A 131 4.03 7.21 -5.66
CA SER A 131 4.68 8.52 -5.75
C SER A 131 6.04 8.62 -5.06
N ARG A 132 6.36 7.70 -4.13
CA ARG A 132 7.62 7.69 -3.38
C ARG A 132 8.83 7.44 -4.27
N PHE A 133 8.68 6.82 -5.44
CA PHE A 133 9.82 6.52 -6.33
C PHE A 133 10.49 7.79 -6.88
N ARG A 134 9.68 8.82 -7.17
CA ARG A 134 10.04 9.91 -8.05
C ARG A 134 10.33 11.21 -7.32
N ASN A 135 11.13 12.02 -8.00
CA ASN A 135 11.41 13.39 -7.65
C ASN A 135 11.64 14.22 -8.93
N ASP A 136 11.54 15.53 -8.79
CA ASP A 136 11.81 16.48 -9.88
C ASP A 136 13.26 17.01 -9.86
N GLU A 137 13.59 17.86 -10.83
CA GLU A 137 14.89 18.51 -10.99
C GLU A 137 15.28 19.47 -9.85
N PHE A 138 14.30 19.89 -9.04
CA PHE A 138 14.48 20.74 -7.87
C PHE A 138 14.51 19.94 -6.56
N GLY A 139 14.44 18.61 -6.66
CA GLY A 139 14.51 17.68 -5.54
C GLY A 139 13.22 17.54 -4.74
N LYS A 140 12.08 18.02 -5.25
CA LYS A 140 10.75 17.77 -4.66
C LYS A 140 10.35 16.32 -4.92
N ARG A 141 9.82 15.65 -3.89
CA ARG A 141 9.44 14.23 -3.89
C ARG A 141 7.93 14.10 -3.74
N HIS A 142 7.38 13.01 -4.25
CA HIS A 142 5.93 12.71 -4.30
C HIS A 142 5.11 13.66 -5.16
N PHE A 143 5.33 14.96 -5.01
CA PHE A 143 4.77 16.03 -5.81
C PHE A 143 5.92 16.85 -6.39
N ASP A 144 5.82 17.26 -7.64
CA ASP A 144 6.81 18.12 -8.27
C ASP A 144 6.69 19.58 -7.78
N SER A 145 7.55 20.45 -8.30
CA SER A 145 7.58 21.87 -7.95
C SER A 145 6.35 22.67 -8.41
N ASN A 146 5.52 22.11 -9.30
CA ASN A 146 4.23 22.68 -9.70
C ASN A 146 3.08 22.19 -8.80
N GLY A 147 3.34 21.19 -7.96
CA GLY A 147 2.34 20.55 -7.09
C GLY A 147 1.66 19.35 -7.75
N ASP A 148 2.09 18.93 -8.93
CA ASP A 148 1.54 17.75 -9.60
C ASP A 148 2.09 16.47 -8.96
N MET A 149 1.22 15.50 -8.71
CA MET A 149 1.62 14.21 -8.14
C MET A 149 2.48 13.44 -9.15
N LEU A 150 3.62 12.93 -8.68
CA LEU A 150 4.49 12.03 -9.41
C LEU A 150 4.01 10.58 -9.18
N GLY A 151 4.10 9.72 -10.20
CA GLY A 151 3.61 8.33 -10.10
C GLY A 151 2.09 8.21 -10.25
N ASP A 152 1.55 7.03 -9.95
CA ASP A 152 0.14 6.71 -10.21
C ASP A 152 -0.77 6.93 -8.99
N TYR A 153 -0.22 6.90 -7.78
CA TYR A 153 -0.97 7.11 -6.53
C TYR A 153 -0.09 7.69 -5.43
N GLU A 154 -0.71 8.38 -4.47
CA GLU A 154 -0.03 9.03 -3.37
C GLU A 154 0.41 8.00 -2.31
N GLN A 155 1.73 7.84 -2.17
CA GLN A 155 2.36 6.93 -1.22
C GLN A 155 2.87 7.67 0.03
N GLY A 156 1.96 8.35 0.73
CA GLY A 156 2.27 9.26 1.85
C GLY A 156 1.66 8.89 3.21
N TRP A 157 0.67 7.98 3.22
CA TRP A 157 -0.16 7.69 4.40
C TRP A 157 0.34 6.46 5.16
N GLU A 158 1.58 6.52 5.62
CA GLU A 158 2.22 5.45 6.37
C GLU A 158 1.93 5.56 7.88
N ARG A 159 1.18 4.59 8.42
CA ARG A 159 0.72 4.56 9.83
C ARG A 159 -0.12 5.78 10.25
N LYS A 160 -0.70 6.47 9.27
CA LYS A 160 -1.59 7.63 9.44
C LYS A 160 -2.60 7.64 8.29
N MET A 161 -3.69 8.37 8.45
CA MET A 161 -4.75 8.53 7.44
C MET A 161 -5.05 10.03 7.25
N PRO A 162 -5.55 10.43 6.07
CA PRO A 162 -6.06 11.78 5.86
C PRO A 162 -7.20 12.08 6.84
N LYS A 163 -7.32 13.33 7.27
CA LYS A 163 -8.40 13.75 8.17
C LYS A 163 -9.66 14.19 7.41
N GLU A 164 -9.47 14.77 6.24
CA GLU A 164 -10.53 15.36 5.42
C GLU A 164 -10.40 14.86 3.98
N PHE A 165 -11.52 14.66 3.30
CA PHE A 165 -11.54 14.11 1.94
C PHE A 165 -10.93 15.08 0.93
N GLU A 166 -11.12 16.37 1.17
CA GLU A 166 -10.64 17.46 0.32
C GLU A 166 -9.11 17.52 0.24
N TRP A 167 -8.39 17.02 1.26
CA TRP A 167 -6.92 16.97 1.26
C TRP A 167 -6.35 16.07 0.17
N LEU A 168 -7.17 15.14 -0.34
CA LEU A 168 -6.76 14.16 -1.33
C LEU A 168 -6.86 14.72 -2.75
N GLU A 169 -7.61 15.79 -2.97
CA GLU A 169 -7.77 16.47 -4.26
C GLU A 169 -8.03 15.52 -5.44
N GLY A 170 -8.78 14.44 -5.19
CA GLY A 170 -9.14 13.44 -6.20
C GLY A 170 -8.04 12.43 -6.55
N ARG A 171 -6.88 12.46 -5.88
CA ARG A 171 -5.79 11.50 -6.09
C ARG A 171 -6.16 10.11 -5.60
N ASP A 172 -5.72 9.09 -6.32
CA ASP A 172 -5.64 7.73 -5.77
C ASP A 172 -4.51 7.69 -4.71
N TRP A 173 -4.70 6.93 -3.64
CA TRP A 173 -3.76 6.86 -2.52
C TRP A 173 -3.87 5.55 -1.75
N ASP A 174 -2.81 5.19 -1.03
CA ASP A 174 -2.80 4.05 -0.12
C ASP A 174 -2.44 4.45 1.31
N CYS A 175 -3.05 3.76 2.27
CA CYS A 175 -2.62 3.73 3.65
C CYS A 175 -1.96 2.39 3.94
N VAL A 176 -0.69 2.40 4.33
CA VAL A 176 0.01 1.21 4.82
C VAL A 176 0.06 1.24 6.35
N MET A 177 -0.39 0.15 6.98
CA MET A 177 -0.61 0.09 8.41
C MET A 177 0.03 -1.14 9.05
N THR A 178 0.69 -0.94 10.18
CA THR A 178 1.22 -2.02 11.03
C THR A 178 0.21 -2.44 12.08
N ILE A 179 0.28 -3.67 12.58
CA ILE A 179 -0.57 -4.13 13.69
C ILE A 179 -0.09 -3.50 15.01
N PRO A 180 1.17 -3.70 15.46
CA PRO A 180 1.80 -2.87 16.49
C PRO A 180 1.91 -1.39 16.08
N PRO A 181 2.34 -0.48 16.96
CA PRO A 181 2.48 0.95 16.63
C PRO A 181 3.62 1.22 15.65
N ASN A 182 4.66 0.39 15.65
CA ASN A 182 5.81 0.51 14.74
C ASN A 182 6.55 -0.84 14.57
N GLY A 183 5.91 -1.80 13.90
CA GLY A 183 6.50 -3.11 13.61
C GLY A 183 6.16 -3.60 12.21
N TRP A 184 7.07 -3.37 11.25
CA TRP A 184 6.95 -3.86 9.86
C TRP A 184 7.48 -5.29 9.71
N GLY A 185 8.71 -5.53 10.16
CA GLY A 185 9.28 -6.88 10.25
C GLY A 185 8.77 -7.65 11.47
N TYR A 186 9.11 -8.93 11.55
CA TYR A 186 8.73 -9.78 12.68
C TYR A 186 9.22 -9.22 14.02
N MET A 187 8.28 -9.03 14.93
CA MET A 187 8.54 -8.70 16.33
C MET A 187 8.09 -9.87 17.19
N LYS A 188 9.03 -10.49 17.92
CA LYS A 188 8.77 -11.69 18.72
C LYS A 188 7.81 -11.44 19.89
N ASP A 189 7.92 -10.28 20.53
CA ASP A 189 7.14 -9.94 21.72
C ASP A 189 6.31 -8.69 21.48
N TRP A 190 4.99 -8.81 21.65
CA TRP A 190 4.02 -7.72 21.57
C TRP A 190 3.48 -7.33 22.95
N SER A 191 4.02 -7.90 24.04
CA SER A 191 3.61 -7.60 25.40
C SER A 191 3.92 -6.14 25.75
N GLY A 192 3.01 -5.49 26.47
CA GLY A 192 3.17 -4.11 26.92
C GLY A 192 3.07 -3.04 25.82
N ILE A 193 2.82 -3.41 24.56
CA ILE A 193 2.55 -2.46 23.47
C ILE A 193 1.11 -2.61 22.98
N TYR A 194 0.51 -1.49 22.57
CA TYR A 194 -0.83 -1.53 21.98
C TYR A 194 -0.79 -2.25 20.64
N THR A 195 -1.60 -3.30 20.50
CA THR A 195 -1.78 -4.00 19.23
C THR A 195 -3.21 -3.78 18.78
N LYS A 196 -3.35 -3.34 17.53
CA LYS A 196 -4.66 -3.05 16.95
C LYS A 196 -5.50 -4.32 16.94
N THR A 197 -6.75 -4.19 17.37
CA THR A 197 -7.78 -5.23 17.31
C THR A 197 -8.33 -5.36 15.89
N SER A 198 -9.13 -6.40 15.62
CA SER A 198 -9.87 -6.50 14.36
C SER A 198 -10.77 -5.28 14.12
N ASP A 199 -11.40 -4.77 15.18
CA ASP A 199 -12.31 -3.62 15.10
C ASP A 199 -11.55 -2.34 14.74
N ASP A 200 -10.37 -2.11 15.31
CA ASP A 200 -9.50 -0.99 14.93
C ASP A 200 -9.13 -1.07 13.44
N LEU A 201 -8.77 -2.27 12.97
CA LEU A 201 -8.33 -2.47 11.59
C LEU A 201 -9.49 -2.35 10.59
N ILE A 202 -10.70 -2.77 10.97
CA ILE A 202 -11.90 -2.59 10.15
C ILE A 202 -12.32 -1.11 10.14
N ASP A 203 -12.19 -0.40 11.26
CA ASP A 203 -12.39 1.07 11.33
C ASP A 203 -11.45 1.80 10.37
N MET A 204 -10.16 1.47 10.41
CA MET A 204 -9.16 2.02 9.50
C MET A 204 -9.41 1.66 8.02
N LEU A 205 -9.79 0.41 7.73
CA LEU A 205 -10.18 -0.02 6.39
C LEU A 205 -11.33 0.84 5.86
N MET A 206 -12.40 0.99 6.64
CA MET A 206 -13.57 1.73 6.23
C MET A 206 -13.32 3.24 6.14
N ASN A 207 -12.46 3.78 7.00
CA ASN A 207 -11.97 5.14 6.87
C ASN A 207 -11.33 5.37 5.49
N CYS A 208 -10.33 4.56 5.14
CA CYS A 208 -9.62 4.67 3.86
C CYS A 208 -10.58 4.54 2.68
N VAL A 209 -11.39 3.47 2.66
CA VAL A 209 -12.30 3.19 1.54
C VAL A 209 -13.38 4.26 1.39
N SER A 210 -13.87 4.83 2.50
CA SER A 210 -14.82 5.95 2.46
C SER A 210 -14.26 7.23 1.83
N MET A 211 -12.93 7.33 1.75
CA MET A 211 -12.20 8.46 1.19
C MET A 211 -11.46 8.08 -0.10
N ASN A 212 -11.97 7.08 -0.84
CA ASN A 212 -11.40 6.56 -2.09
C ASN A 212 -9.97 5.97 -1.97
N GLY A 213 -9.50 5.68 -0.76
CA GLY A 213 -8.17 5.12 -0.52
C GLY A 213 -8.14 3.60 -0.43
N ASN A 214 -6.97 3.03 -0.68
CA ASN A 214 -6.67 1.63 -0.39
C ASN A 214 -6.12 1.49 1.04
N PHE A 215 -6.48 0.40 1.73
CA PHE A 215 -5.89 0.03 3.02
C PHE A 215 -5.05 -1.23 2.88
N VAL A 216 -3.79 -1.14 3.29
CA VAL A 216 -2.80 -2.21 3.21
C VAL A 216 -2.35 -2.55 4.62
N LEU A 217 -2.71 -3.76 5.06
CA LEU A 217 -2.29 -4.28 6.37
C LEU A 217 -0.97 -5.05 6.24
N ASN A 218 0.01 -4.67 7.05
CA ASN A 218 1.30 -5.32 7.11
C ASN A 218 1.28 -6.60 7.97
N PHE A 219 2.05 -7.57 7.51
CA PHE A 219 2.31 -8.84 8.17
C PHE A 219 3.82 -9.10 8.19
N GLY A 220 4.36 -9.56 9.32
CA GLY A 220 5.80 -9.77 9.50
C GLY A 220 6.13 -11.22 9.86
N PRO A 221 6.32 -12.13 8.89
CA PRO A 221 6.67 -13.53 9.16
C PRO A 221 8.03 -13.69 9.85
N ASP A 222 8.16 -14.72 10.70
CA ASP A 222 9.42 -15.07 11.36
C ASP A 222 10.45 -15.69 10.38
N GLY A 223 11.67 -15.92 10.88
CA GLY A 223 12.74 -16.53 10.08
C GLY A 223 12.49 -17.98 9.63
N ASN A 224 11.43 -18.63 10.13
CA ASN A 224 10.98 -19.95 9.70
C ASN A 224 9.77 -19.87 8.74
N GLY A 225 9.34 -18.66 8.36
CA GLY A 225 8.18 -18.43 7.51
C GLY A 225 6.83 -18.59 8.22
N ARG A 226 6.80 -18.48 9.57
CA ARG A 226 5.57 -18.57 10.36
C ARG A 226 5.04 -17.19 10.69
N MET A 227 3.72 -17.05 10.63
CA MET A 227 3.01 -15.85 11.11
C MET A 227 3.02 -15.79 12.63
N HIS A 228 2.97 -14.58 13.19
CA HIS A 228 2.70 -14.42 14.61
C HIS A 228 1.25 -14.83 14.89
N SER A 229 0.95 -15.52 16.01
CA SER A 229 -0.40 -16.04 16.27
C SER A 229 -1.49 -14.95 16.35
N GLY A 230 -1.10 -13.72 16.70
CA GLY A 230 -1.99 -12.56 16.66
C GLY A 230 -2.36 -12.15 15.23
N GLU A 231 -1.48 -12.33 14.26
CA GLU A 231 -1.72 -11.97 12.85
C GLU A 231 -2.77 -12.88 12.21
N ASP A 232 -2.67 -14.20 12.40
CA ASP A 232 -3.63 -15.16 11.83
C ASP A 232 -5.05 -14.93 12.34
N LYS A 233 -5.18 -14.65 13.65
CA LYS A 233 -6.46 -14.32 14.27
C LYS A 233 -7.07 -13.07 13.63
N LEU A 234 -6.30 -11.99 13.52
CA LEU A 234 -6.76 -10.73 12.94
C LEU A 234 -7.15 -10.91 11.47
N ALA A 235 -6.34 -11.61 10.68
CA ALA A 235 -6.64 -11.88 9.28
C ALA A 235 -7.95 -12.66 9.12
N LYS A 236 -8.20 -13.66 9.98
CA LYS A 236 -9.45 -14.42 10.00
C LYS A 236 -10.65 -13.56 10.38
N GLU A 237 -10.56 -12.78 11.46
CA GLU A 237 -11.67 -11.95 11.94
C GLU A 237 -12.06 -10.87 10.91
N ILE A 238 -11.07 -10.22 10.29
CA ILE A 238 -11.29 -9.27 9.19
C ILE A 238 -11.91 -9.98 7.99
N GLY A 239 -11.40 -11.16 7.61
CA GLY A 239 -11.92 -11.94 6.50
C GLY A 239 -13.38 -12.38 6.70
N ASP A 240 -13.73 -12.84 7.90
CA ASP A 240 -15.10 -13.21 8.26
C ASP A 240 -16.05 -12.01 8.19
N TRP A 241 -15.60 -10.82 8.63
CA TRP A 241 -16.38 -9.59 8.51
C TRP A 241 -16.56 -9.15 7.04
N ILE A 242 -15.49 -9.18 6.23
CA ILE A 242 -15.53 -8.83 4.81
C ILE A 242 -16.43 -9.78 4.03
N LYS A 243 -16.49 -11.07 4.40
CA LYS A 243 -17.37 -12.04 3.73
C LYS A 243 -18.84 -11.62 3.78
N VAL A 244 -19.25 -10.94 4.85
CA VAL A 244 -20.62 -10.45 5.03
C VAL A 244 -20.80 -9.04 4.46
N ASN A 245 -19.81 -8.16 4.65
CA ASN A 245 -19.95 -6.72 4.38
C ASN A 245 -19.18 -6.23 3.14
N GLY A 246 -18.65 -7.14 2.33
CA GLY A 246 -17.72 -6.84 1.24
C GLY A 246 -18.28 -5.92 0.15
N GLU A 247 -19.60 -5.85 -0.02
CA GLU A 247 -20.25 -4.91 -0.95
C GLU A 247 -20.05 -3.44 -0.55
N ALA A 248 -19.89 -3.17 0.74
CA ALA A 248 -19.59 -1.84 1.27
C ALA A 248 -18.10 -1.47 1.18
N VAL A 249 -17.24 -2.42 0.76
CA VAL A 249 -15.78 -2.28 0.71
C VAL A 249 -15.28 -2.29 -0.73
N TYR A 250 -15.73 -3.25 -1.55
CA TYR A 250 -15.16 -3.50 -2.87
C TYR A 250 -15.90 -2.77 -3.99
N GLY A 251 -15.16 -1.94 -4.73
CA GLY A 251 -15.70 -1.20 -5.88
C GLY A 251 -16.63 -0.05 -5.49
N VAL A 252 -16.54 0.39 -4.24
CA VAL A 252 -17.24 1.57 -3.75
C VAL A 252 -16.42 2.85 -3.98
N ARG A 253 -17.06 4.00 -3.82
CA ARG A 253 -16.48 5.33 -3.85
C ARG A 253 -16.97 6.18 -2.68
N HIS A 254 -16.30 7.32 -2.47
CA HIS A 254 -16.71 8.34 -1.52
C HIS A 254 -18.17 8.75 -1.77
N ALA A 255 -18.97 8.78 -0.71
CA ALA A 255 -20.41 8.98 -0.81
C ALA A 255 -20.83 10.44 -1.07
N GLY A 256 -19.93 11.41 -0.91
CA GLY A 256 -20.25 12.84 -1.02
C GLY A 256 -21.18 13.32 0.10
N LEU A 257 -21.15 12.65 1.26
CA LEU A 257 -21.92 12.98 2.45
C LEU A 257 -20.98 13.50 3.54
N ALA A 258 -21.50 14.37 4.41
CA ALA A 258 -20.76 14.86 5.55
C ALA A 258 -20.34 13.71 6.49
N PRO A 259 -19.17 13.81 7.16
CA PRO A 259 -18.74 12.81 8.13
C PRO A 259 -19.80 12.53 9.19
N SER A 260 -19.96 11.25 9.55
CA SER A 260 -20.93 10.81 10.55
C SER A 260 -20.23 10.35 11.82
N LYS A 261 -20.83 10.63 12.98
CA LYS A 261 -20.38 10.06 14.25
C LYS A 261 -20.68 8.57 14.38
N LEU A 262 -21.57 8.04 13.53
CA LEU A 262 -21.97 6.63 13.57
C LEU A 262 -20.90 5.71 12.95
N GLY A 263 -20.12 6.21 12.00
CA GLY A 263 -19.17 5.44 11.20
C GLY A 263 -19.08 5.99 9.78
N TYR A 264 -18.85 5.14 8.79
CA TYR A 264 -18.45 5.57 7.44
C TYR A 264 -19.51 5.28 6.39
N PHE A 265 -19.64 6.23 5.45
CA PHE A 265 -20.44 6.06 4.25
C PHE A 265 -19.57 5.65 3.06
N THR A 266 -20.02 4.65 2.31
CA THR A 266 -19.47 4.30 1.00
C THR A 266 -20.61 4.16 -0.01
N LYS A 267 -20.33 4.38 -1.29
CA LYS A 267 -21.34 4.34 -2.35
C LYS A 267 -20.90 3.45 -3.50
N LYS A 268 -21.81 2.63 -4.02
CA LYS A 268 -21.62 1.90 -5.28
C LYS A 268 -22.90 1.96 -6.08
N GLU A 269 -22.81 2.52 -7.29
CA GLU A 269 -23.98 2.75 -8.14
C GLU A 269 -25.06 3.53 -7.35
N ASP A 270 -26.28 3.02 -7.26
CA ASP A 270 -27.39 3.64 -6.53
C ASP A 270 -27.44 3.24 -5.04
N ASN A 271 -26.54 2.38 -4.59
CA ASN A 271 -26.51 1.90 -3.21
C ASN A 271 -25.59 2.77 -2.33
N LEU A 272 -26.15 3.23 -1.21
CA LEU A 272 -25.43 3.88 -0.13
C LEU A 272 -25.28 2.89 1.03
N TYR A 273 -24.04 2.63 1.45
CA TYR A 273 -23.74 1.80 2.60
C TYR A 273 -23.31 2.68 3.77
N LEU A 274 -23.82 2.37 4.96
CA LEU A 274 -23.36 2.93 6.22
C LEU A 274 -22.79 1.80 7.07
N THR A 275 -21.48 1.83 7.31
CA THR A 275 -20.85 0.94 8.29
C THR A 275 -20.88 1.60 9.66
N VAL A 276 -21.63 1.00 10.59
CA VAL A 276 -21.87 1.56 11.93
C VAL A 276 -20.86 1.00 12.93
N PHE A 277 -20.01 1.87 13.48
CA PHE A 277 -19.10 1.58 14.59
C PHE A 277 -19.65 2.08 15.92
N ASN A 278 -20.35 3.22 15.90
CA ASN A 278 -20.94 3.84 17.09
C ASN A 278 -22.46 3.70 17.04
N ARG A 279 -23.00 2.66 17.68
CA ARG A 279 -24.44 2.41 17.74
C ARG A 279 -25.14 3.45 18.64
N PRO A 280 -26.20 4.13 18.16
CA PRO A 280 -26.93 5.10 18.96
C PRO A 280 -27.75 4.41 20.05
N VAL A 281 -27.81 5.00 21.24
CA VAL A 281 -28.49 4.43 22.43
C VAL A 281 -29.97 4.16 22.18
N ASN A 282 -30.64 5.04 21.43
CA ASN A 282 -32.05 4.91 21.09
C ASN A 282 -32.30 3.99 19.88
N ASN A 283 -31.25 3.37 19.30
CA ASN A 283 -31.31 2.55 18.09
C ASN A 283 -31.82 3.26 16.83
N ILE A 284 -31.80 4.60 16.79
CA ILE A 284 -32.23 5.37 15.63
C ILE A 284 -31.00 5.94 14.90
N VAL A 285 -30.78 5.47 13.68
CA VAL A 285 -29.78 6.03 12.76
C VAL A 285 -30.42 7.18 11.97
N ARG A 286 -29.83 8.38 12.05
CA ARG A 286 -30.26 9.53 11.25
C ARG A 286 -29.19 9.85 10.22
N ILE A 287 -29.55 9.80 8.95
CA ILE A 287 -28.66 10.14 7.83
C ILE A 287 -29.04 11.55 7.36
N ALA A 288 -28.08 12.47 7.40
CA ALA A 288 -28.26 13.80 6.82
C ALA A 288 -28.03 13.73 5.31
N VAL A 289 -29.04 14.14 4.54
CA VAL A 289 -28.95 14.22 3.07
C VAL A 289 -28.86 15.68 2.66
N PRO A 290 -27.97 16.06 1.72
CA PRO A 290 -27.87 17.43 1.22
C PRO A 290 -29.20 17.96 0.66
N LYS A 291 -29.50 19.24 0.90
CA LYS A 291 -30.75 19.87 0.41
C LYS A 291 -30.89 19.86 -1.12
N ASN A 292 -29.77 19.84 -1.83
CA ASN A 292 -29.70 19.78 -3.29
C ASN A 292 -29.60 18.35 -3.83
N ALA A 293 -29.75 17.32 -3.00
CA ALA A 293 -29.72 15.94 -3.45
C ALA A 293 -30.92 15.66 -4.38
N THR A 294 -30.63 15.08 -5.55
CA THR A 294 -31.65 14.67 -6.53
C THR A 294 -32.18 13.26 -6.27
N THR A 295 -31.49 12.49 -5.41
CA THR A 295 -31.86 11.12 -5.01
C THR A 295 -31.72 10.98 -3.50
N VAL A 296 -32.62 10.24 -2.86
CA VAL A 296 -32.60 9.95 -1.42
C VAL A 296 -32.76 8.46 -1.18
N PRO A 297 -32.17 7.89 -0.10
CA PRO A 297 -32.45 6.51 0.29
C PRO A 297 -33.93 6.33 0.63
N VAL A 298 -34.58 5.33 0.03
CA VAL A 298 -36.01 5.02 0.24
C VAL A 298 -36.24 3.74 1.04
N THR A 299 -35.23 2.89 1.16
CA THR A 299 -35.25 1.63 1.90
C THR A 299 -33.90 1.42 2.58
N ALA A 300 -33.89 0.73 3.73
CA ALA A 300 -32.68 0.29 4.39
C ALA A 300 -32.77 -1.22 4.67
N ALA A 301 -31.65 -1.93 4.50
CA ALA A 301 -31.53 -3.35 4.81
C ALA A 301 -30.17 -3.66 5.43
N LEU A 302 -30.11 -4.65 6.32
CA LEU A 302 -28.85 -5.17 6.85
C LEU A 302 -28.21 -6.12 5.84
N LEU A 303 -26.93 -5.93 5.52
CA LEU A 303 -26.21 -6.81 4.57
C LEU A 303 -26.15 -8.27 5.04
N GLN A 304 -26.16 -8.52 6.35
CA GLN A 304 -26.05 -9.87 6.90
C GLN A 304 -27.23 -10.78 6.57
N ASN A 305 -28.45 -10.25 6.55
CA ASN A 305 -29.67 -11.07 6.47
C ASN A 305 -30.79 -10.44 5.62
N GLY A 306 -30.55 -9.29 5.00
CA GLY A 306 -31.54 -8.55 4.22
C GLY A 306 -32.70 -7.97 5.04
N GLN A 307 -32.61 -7.98 6.38
CA GLN A 307 -33.67 -7.45 7.23
C GLN A 307 -33.86 -5.95 6.97
N THR A 308 -35.07 -5.58 6.58
CA THR A 308 -35.43 -4.20 6.20
C THR A 308 -35.93 -3.39 7.38
N TRP A 309 -35.65 -2.09 7.38
CA TRP A 309 -36.05 -1.14 8.42
C TRP A 309 -36.68 0.12 7.79
N PHE A 310 -37.68 0.70 8.47
CA PHE A 310 -38.29 1.99 8.17
C PHE A 310 -38.28 2.87 9.43
#